data_AF-A0A7K0VEG8-F1
#
_entry.id   AF-A0A7K0VEG8-F1
#
_cell.length_a   1.000
_cell.length_b   1.000
_cell.length_c   1.000
_cell.angle_alpha   90.00
_cell.angle_beta   90.00
_cell.angle_gamma   90.00
#
_symmetry.space_group_name_H-M   'P 1'
#
loop_
_entity.id
_entity.type
_entity.pdbx_description
1 polymer ?
#
loop_
_entity_poly.entity_id
_entity_poly.type
_entity_poly.pdbx_seq_one_letter_code
_entity_poly.pdbx_strand_id
1 'polypeptide(L)'
;MGNSPATSASSPITRVGVIGLGTMGAGIAEVIARSGAQVWAVETTDVDLARGVATIEGSTTRAVTKGKLSEEERTGLLSRITFTTSLNDLSEVDLVVEAVPESMEIKSALFAALDGITPPHAILASNTSSLSVTEISVATGRPSQVVGLHFFNPAPVQAFVEIVRTVVSSPEVVDAVAEFARGLGKEPVVVGDKAGFIANALLFGYLNHAVTMYEQKYATREDIDASMRLGCGLPMGPLALLDLIGLDTAYEILDTMYKEGRDRLHAPSPIIKQMVTAGLRGRKSGRGFYTYEAQHSPVVVADAQTPDPTQTGGSTRTVNSVGVIGSGTMATGIAEAFAKAGLDVIYVARSEDKVKAVRGAIEKSLEKAVQRGKLDETGRDAALAHLVGSTKLDDLAKVDLVVEAIVEELSVKLALFENLDEICKPGAILATTTSSLPVVEMAAATSRPQDVVGLHFFNPATVMKLVEIVSTVATSDDVIDTSRELCLRIDKHPVVCADRAGFIVNALLFPYLNDAIRMLEMNYADADDIDLAMKRGCGYPMGPFELLDVVGLDVSLAIQQTLYREFRERGFAPAPRLEHLVTAGYLGRKTGRGFRVYA
;
A
#
# COMPACT_ATOMS: atom_id res chain seq x y z
N MET A 1 -6.80 -42.83 19.81
CA MET A 1 -7.04 -42.23 21.15
C MET A 1 -5.68 -41.84 21.70
N GLY A 2 -5.26 -40.61 21.46
CA GLY A 2 -4.07 -40.01 22.08
C GLY A 2 -4.56 -38.75 22.78
N ASN A 3 -4.31 -38.66 24.09
CA ASN A 3 -4.70 -37.53 24.91
C ASN A 3 -4.10 -36.24 24.33
N SER A 4 -4.94 -35.29 23.93
CA SER A 4 -4.55 -33.87 23.91
C SER A 4 -4.16 -33.47 25.33
N PRO A 5 -3.01 -32.82 25.55
CA PRO A 5 -2.70 -32.26 26.85
C PRO A 5 -3.73 -31.17 27.14
N ALA A 6 -4.33 -31.22 28.32
CA ALA A 6 -5.20 -30.17 28.81
C ALA A 6 -4.39 -28.87 28.86
N THR A 7 -4.83 -27.85 28.12
CA THR A 7 -4.34 -26.48 28.23
C THR A 7 -4.51 -26.04 29.68
N SER A 8 -3.40 -25.90 30.43
CA SER A 8 -3.45 -25.25 31.73
C SER A 8 -3.91 -23.81 31.50
N ALA A 9 -5.12 -23.47 31.95
CA ALA A 9 -5.62 -22.12 31.86
C ALA A 9 -4.64 -21.18 32.58
N SER A 10 -3.98 -20.30 31.83
CA SER A 10 -3.17 -19.22 32.39
C SER A 10 -4.07 -18.34 33.27
N SER A 11 -3.55 -17.88 34.41
CA SER A 11 -4.27 -16.92 35.26
C SER A 11 -4.66 -15.69 34.44
N PRO A 12 -5.90 -15.17 34.58
CA PRO A 12 -6.36 -14.04 33.79
C PRO A 12 -5.53 -12.78 34.09
N ILE A 13 -5.09 -12.09 33.04
CA ILE A 13 -4.37 -10.81 33.14
C ILE A 13 -5.39 -9.74 33.54
N THR A 14 -5.27 -9.22 34.77
CA THR A 14 -6.24 -8.23 35.31
C THR A 14 -5.58 -6.97 35.86
N ARG A 15 -4.29 -7.03 36.20
CA ARG A 15 -3.48 -5.91 36.67
C ARG A 15 -2.37 -5.65 35.67
N VAL A 16 -2.33 -4.47 35.07
CA VAL A 16 -1.42 -4.15 33.98
C VAL A 16 -0.64 -2.87 34.24
N GLY A 17 0.69 -2.94 34.17
CA GLY A 17 1.55 -1.76 34.11
C GLY A 17 1.67 -1.23 32.69
N VAL A 18 1.59 0.08 32.49
CA VAL A 18 1.90 0.73 31.20
C VAL A 18 2.95 1.80 31.45
N ILE A 19 4.13 1.66 30.83
CA ILE A 19 5.28 2.54 31.09
C ILE A 19 5.53 3.44 29.89
N GLY A 20 5.63 4.75 30.14
CA GLY A 20 5.76 5.78 29.12
C GLY A 20 4.39 6.21 28.61
N LEU A 21 3.94 7.40 28.96
CA LEU A 21 2.60 7.94 28.63
C LEU A 21 2.64 8.97 27.52
N GLY A 22 3.53 8.75 26.54
CA GLY A 22 3.45 9.42 25.24
C GLY A 22 2.18 9.00 24.47
N THR A 23 2.11 9.37 23.19
CA THR A 23 0.93 9.11 22.34
C THR A 23 0.48 7.64 22.37
N MET A 24 1.42 6.70 22.26
CA MET A 24 1.11 5.27 22.25
C MET A 24 0.71 4.75 23.63
N GLY A 25 1.55 4.96 24.65
CA GLY A 25 1.27 4.42 25.98
C GLY A 25 0.01 5.00 26.63
N ALA A 26 -0.31 6.28 26.41
CA ALA A 26 -1.60 6.85 26.83
C ALA A 26 -2.79 6.13 26.18
N GLY A 27 -2.71 5.87 24.87
CA GLY A 27 -3.74 5.11 24.15
C GLY A 27 -3.83 3.65 24.57
N ILE A 28 -2.70 3.01 24.89
CA ILE A 28 -2.63 1.63 25.40
C ILE A 28 -3.28 1.55 26.78
N ALA A 29 -2.93 2.46 27.69
CA ALA A 29 -3.54 2.56 29.02
C ALA A 29 -5.07 2.76 28.93
N GLU A 30 -5.53 3.64 28.03
CA GLU A 30 -6.96 3.86 27.78
C GLU A 30 -7.68 2.56 27.34
N VAL A 31 -7.12 1.84 26.36
CA VAL A 31 -7.72 0.60 25.84
C VAL A 31 -7.79 -0.48 26.90
N ILE A 32 -6.71 -0.64 27.67
CA ILE A 32 -6.63 -1.66 28.71
C ILE A 32 -7.63 -1.35 29.83
N ALA A 33 -7.66 -0.10 30.32
CA ALA A 33 -8.63 0.31 31.34
C ALA A 33 -10.09 0.14 30.87
N ARG A 34 -10.37 0.42 29.60
CA ARG A 34 -11.71 0.25 29.00
C ARG A 34 -12.18 -1.22 29.00
N SER A 35 -11.25 -2.18 28.95
CA SER A 35 -11.59 -3.62 29.05
C SER A 35 -11.98 -4.08 30.46
N GLY A 36 -11.76 -3.23 31.47
CA GLY A 36 -12.04 -3.52 32.87
C GLY A 36 -10.81 -3.90 33.71
N ALA A 37 -9.63 -4.05 33.10
CA ALA A 37 -8.38 -4.26 33.83
C ALA A 37 -7.97 -3.03 34.67
N GLN A 38 -7.27 -3.27 35.77
CA GLN A 38 -6.63 -2.22 36.57
C GLN A 38 -5.29 -1.84 35.94
N VAL A 39 -5.04 -0.54 35.76
CA VAL A 39 -3.87 -0.02 35.07
C VAL A 39 -3.02 0.83 35.99
N TRP A 40 -1.72 0.54 36.04
CA TRP A 40 -0.71 1.42 36.61
C TRP A 40 0.03 2.12 35.49
N ALA A 41 -0.31 3.39 35.26
CA ALA A 41 0.25 4.24 34.23
C ALA A 41 1.48 4.97 34.80
N VAL A 42 2.67 4.57 34.36
CA VAL A 42 3.95 5.03 34.90
C VAL A 42 4.65 5.98 33.95
N GLU A 43 5.14 7.09 34.47
CA GLU A 43 5.99 8.03 33.75
C GLU A 43 7.18 8.48 34.61
N THR A 44 8.24 8.94 33.97
CA THR A 44 9.51 9.29 34.64
C THR A 44 9.46 10.57 35.48
N THR A 45 8.61 11.53 35.10
CA THR A 45 8.50 12.84 35.77
C THR A 45 7.05 13.23 35.98
N ASP A 46 6.76 14.02 37.03
CA ASP A 46 5.40 14.54 37.27
C ASP A 46 4.88 15.38 36.11
N VAL A 47 5.79 16.07 35.40
CA VAL A 47 5.44 16.91 34.23
C VAL A 47 4.96 16.05 33.07
N ASP A 48 5.67 14.97 32.75
CA ASP A 48 5.28 14.07 31.68
C ASP A 48 4.08 13.22 32.08
N LEU A 49 3.97 12.84 33.37
CA LEU A 49 2.79 12.15 33.91
C LEU A 49 1.53 13.00 33.72
N ALA A 50 1.58 14.29 34.06
CA ALA A 50 0.48 15.22 33.85
C ALA A 50 0.09 15.37 32.36
N ARG A 51 1.07 15.33 31.45
CA ARG A 51 0.81 15.35 29.99
C ARG A 51 0.11 14.06 29.52
N GLY A 52 0.52 12.91 30.05
CA GLY A 52 -0.12 11.61 29.80
C GLY A 52 -1.57 11.61 30.26
N VAL A 53 -1.83 12.07 31.50
CA VAL A 53 -3.18 12.24 32.06
C VAL A 53 -4.04 13.10 31.15
N ALA A 54 -3.57 14.30 30.77
CA ALA A 54 -4.31 15.21 29.89
C ALA A 54 -4.62 14.59 28.51
N THR A 55 -3.73 13.73 28.00
CA THR A 55 -3.93 13.02 26.73
C THR A 55 -5.08 12.02 26.83
N ILE A 56 -5.11 11.20 27.89
CA ILE A 56 -6.18 10.21 28.16
C ILE A 56 -7.51 10.93 28.43
N GLU A 57 -7.52 11.98 29.25
CA GLU A 57 -8.71 12.77 29.53
C GLU A 57 -9.27 13.43 28.25
N GLY A 58 -8.40 14.02 27.44
CA GLY A 58 -8.81 14.63 26.17
C GLY A 58 -9.36 13.60 25.18
N SER A 59 -8.74 12.41 25.10
CA SER A 59 -9.20 11.30 24.26
C SER A 59 -10.58 10.79 24.67
N THR A 60 -10.74 10.47 25.95
CA THR A 60 -12.02 9.98 26.51
C THR A 60 -13.12 11.04 26.43
N THR A 61 -12.81 12.32 26.63
CA THR A 61 -13.77 13.42 26.44
C THR A 61 -14.27 13.46 25.00
N ARG A 62 -13.36 13.39 24.00
CA ARG A 62 -13.76 13.34 22.59
C ARG A 62 -14.60 12.11 22.26
N ALA A 63 -14.31 10.96 22.87
CA ALA A 63 -15.10 9.75 22.70
C ALA A 63 -16.52 9.93 23.24
N VAL A 64 -16.69 10.58 24.39
CA VAL A 64 -18.02 10.94 24.93
C VAL A 64 -18.75 11.92 24.01
N THR A 65 -18.08 13.00 23.59
CA THR A 65 -18.69 13.98 22.66
C THR A 65 -19.14 13.34 21.34
N LYS A 66 -18.43 12.30 20.87
CA LYS A 66 -18.77 11.55 19.66
C LYS A 66 -19.77 10.40 19.91
N GLY A 67 -20.29 10.25 21.12
CA GLY A 67 -21.24 9.20 21.48
C GLY A 67 -20.65 7.78 21.47
N LYS A 68 -19.32 7.64 21.52
CA LYS A 68 -18.62 6.34 21.59
C LYS A 68 -18.45 5.83 23.02
N LEU A 69 -18.62 6.70 24.00
CA LEU A 69 -18.62 6.40 25.43
C LEU A 69 -19.71 7.24 26.10
N SER A 70 -20.33 6.72 27.15
CA SER A 70 -21.11 7.48 28.12
C SER A 70 -20.21 8.12 29.18
N GLU A 71 -20.72 9.11 29.91
CA GLU A 71 -19.98 9.73 31.01
C GLU A 71 -19.73 8.76 32.18
N GLU A 72 -20.65 7.82 32.40
CA GLU A 72 -20.50 6.75 33.39
C GLU A 72 -19.37 5.79 33.01
N GLU A 73 -19.34 5.34 31.75
CA GLU A 73 -18.25 4.50 31.23
C GLU A 73 -16.90 5.23 31.29
N ARG A 74 -16.88 6.54 30.97
CA ARG A 74 -15.68 7.37 31.08
C ARG A 74 -15.18 7.42 32.52
N THR A 75 -16.07 7.66 33.49
CA THR A 75 -15.72 7.73 34.91
C THR A 75 -15.17 6.39 35.40
N GLY A 76 -15.84 5.29 35.05
CA GLY A 76 -15.41 3.94 35.39
C GLY A 76 -14.10 3.51 34.73
N LEU A 77 -13.78 4.02 33.54
CA LEU A 77 -12.49 3.82 32.87
C LEU A 77 -11.39 4.55 33.63
N LEU A 78 -11.58 5.85 33.89
CA LEU A 78 -10.56 6.67 34.56
C LEU A 78 -10.28 6.19 35.99
N SER A 79 -11.30 5.69 36.70
CA SER A 79 -11.12 5.15 38.05
C SER A 79 -10.29 3.85 38.12
N ARG A 80 -10.04 3.20 36.98
CA ARG A 80 -9.18 2.00 36.89
C ARG A 80 -7.72 2.34 36.60
N ILE A 81 -7.39 3.61 36.38
CA ILE A 81 -6.03 4.04 36.08
C ILE A 81 -5.43 4.71 37.32
N THR A 82 -4.40 4.07 37.87
CA THR A 82 -3.52 4.65 38.89
C THR A 82 -2.32 5.27 38.20
N PHE A 83 -2.15 6.58 38.34
CA PHE A 83 -1.00 7.32 37.79
C PHE A 83 0.12 7.40 38.82
N THR A 84 1.34 7.07 38.43
CA THR A 84 2.50 7.07 39.33
C THR A 84 3.80 7.41 38.62
N THR A 85 4.79 7.87 39.38
CA THR A 85 6.18 8.03 38.94
C THR A 85 7.11 6.94 39.48
N SER A 86 6.57 5.96 40.21
CA SER A 86 7.32 4.88 40.85
C SER A 86 7.15 3.57 40.10
N LEU A 87 8.26 3.00 39.60
CA LEU A 87 8.25 1.64 39.04
C LEU A 87 7.92 0.57 40.10
N ASN A 88 8.20 0.81 41.38
CA ASN A 88 7.94 -0.16 42.45
C ASN A 88 6.45 -0.49 42.64
N ASP A 89 5.57 0.39 42.15
CA ASP A 89 4.13 0.20 42.19
C ASP A 89 3.66 -0.91 41.25
N LEU A 90 4.56 -1.40 40.37
CA LEU A 90 4.35 -2.54 39.49
C LEU A 90 4.65 -3.90 40.16
N SER A 91 4.93 -3.93 41.47
CA SER A 91 5.30 -5.15 42.21
C SER A 91 4.20 -6.21 42.31
N GLU A 92 2.99 -5.91 41.86
CA GLU A 92 1.87 -6.85 41.85
C GLU A 92 1.21 -7.05 40.49
N VAL A 93 1.73 -6.48 39.40
CA VAL A 93 1.06 -6.59 38.09
C VAL A 93 1.24 -7.97 37.45
N ASP A 94 0.30 -8.35 36.59
CA ASP A 94 0.32 -9.60 35.83
C ASP A 94 0.98 -9.41 34.45
N LEU A 95 0.92 -8.19 33.90
CA LEU A 95 1.51 -7.79 32.61
C LEU A 95 2.10 -6.38 32.72
N VAL A 96 3.23 -6.12 32.08
CA VAL A 96 3.76 -4.78 31.81
C VAL A 96 3.78 -4.55 30.30
N VAL A 97 3.33 -3.39 29.83
CA VAL A 97 3.48 -2.93 28.45
C VAL A 97 4.35 -1.68 28.43
N GLU A 98 5.54 -1.81 27.86
CA GLU A 98 6.53 -0.74 27.75
C GLU A 98 6.34 0.04 26.44
N ALA A 99 6.25 1.37 26.54
CA ALA A 99 6.10 2.30 25.42
C ALA A 99 6.95 3.59 25.60
N VAL A 100 8.20 3.41 26.01
CA VAL A 100 9.23 4.44 26.19
C VAL A 100 10.03 4.67 24.90
N PRO A 101 10.95 5.67 24.83
CA PRO A 101 11.71 5.98 23.62
C PRO A 101 12.40 4.77 22.99
N GLU A 102 12.51 4.79 21.65
CA GLU A 102 12.99 3.69 20.83
C GLU A 102 14.54 3.56 20.85
N SER A 103 15.10 3.24 22.02
CA SER A 103 16.52 2.97 22.23
C SER A 103 16.71 1.61 22.91
N MET A 104 17.61 0.80 22.35
CA MET A 104 17.94 -0.52 22.90
C MET A 104 18.53 -0.40 24.31
N GLU A 105 19.38 0.60 24.56
CA GLU A 105 19.99 0.84 25.86
C GLU A 105 18.94 1.18 26.93
N ILE A 106 18.00 2.09 26.60
CA ILE A 106 16.93 2.49 27.52
C ILE A 106 16.02 1.30 27.84
N LYS A 107 15.56 0.57 26.81
CA LYS A 107 14.66 -0.56 27.00
C LYS A 107 15.34 -1.71 27.74
N SER A 108 16.58 -2.06 27.42
CA SER A 108 17.32 -3.11 28.14
C SER A 108 17.49 -2.78 29.61
N ALA A 109 17.86 -1.54 29.95
CA ALA A 109 18.01 -1.11 31.34
C ALA A 109 16.66 -1.15 32.11
N LEU A 110 15.58 -0.73 31.44
CA LEU A 110 14.24 -0.77 32.01
C LEU A 110 13.76 -2.21 32.26
N PHE A 111 13.93 -3.11 31.28
CA PHE A 111 13.53 -4.51 31.43
C PHE A 111 14.32 -5.23 32.53
N ALA A 112 15.62 -4.94 32.67
CA ALA A 112 16.42 -5.44 33.79
C ALA A 112 15.89 -4.96 35.16
N ALA A 113 15.46 -3.69 35.26
CA ALA A 113 14.85 -3.17 36.48
C ALA A 113 13.48 -3.81 36.77
N LEU A 114 12.63 -3.97 35.74
CA LEU A 114 11.32 -4.61 35.86
C LEU A 114 11.42 -6.07 36.28
N ASP A 115 12.47 -6.76 35.84
CA ASP A 115 12.74 -8.15 36.22
C ASP A 115 12.87 -8.31 37.75
N GLY A 116 13.54 -7.36 38.41
CA GLY A 116 13.72 -7.34 39.86
C GLY A 116 12.51 -6.79 40.65
N ILE A 117 11.62 -6.04 40.01
CA ILE A 117 10.48 -5.37 40.68
C ILE A 117 9.20 -6.21 40.59
N THR A 118 8.91 -6.75 39.41
CA THR A 118 7.63 -7.42 39.14
C THR A 118 7.63 -8.87 39.62
N PRO A 119 6.48 -9.47 39.97
CA PRO A 119 6.39 -10.86 40.39
C PRO A 119 6.95 -11.83 39.35
N PRO A 120 7.46 -13.01 39.72
CA PRO A 120 8.02 -13.98 38.75
C PRO A 120 7.07 -14.43 37.64
N HIS A 121 5.75 -14.38 37.88
CA HIS A 121 4.73 -14.73 36.89
C HIS A 121 4.38 -13.60 35.92
N ALA A 122 4.83 -12.37 36.20
CA ALA A 122 4.50 -11.21 35.37
C ALA A 122 5.14 -11.31 33.99
N ILE A 123 4.33 -11.03 32.97
CA ILE A 123 4.75 -10.96 31.57
C ILE A 123 5.29 -9.56 31.29
N LEU A 124 6.43 -9.45 30.61
CA LEU A 124 7.02 -8.17 30.23
C LEU A 124 6.90 -8.00 28.71
N ALA A 125 6.07 -7.06 28.27
CA ALA A 125 5.83 -6.81 26.86
C ALA A 125 6.40 -5.46 26.41
N SER A 126 7.06 -5.41 25.26
CA SER A 126 7.48 -4.15 24.62
C SER A 126 6.56 -3.78 23.45
N ASN A 127 6.16 -2.51 23.37
CA ASN A 127 5.47 -1.92 22.23
C ASN A 127 6.46 -1.40 21.16
N THR A 128 7.72 -1.85 21.17
CA THR A 128 8.69 -1.48 20.12
C THR A 128 8.14 -1.77 18.72
N SER A 129 8.47 -0.91 17.76
CA SER A 129 8.02 -1.00 16.37
C SER A 129 9.06 -1.64 15.45
N SER A 130 10.32 -1.69 15.90
CA SER A 130 11.45 -2.11 15.05
C SER A 130 12.64 -2.74 15.78
N LEU A 131 12.76 -2.65 17.10
CA LEU A 131 13.89 -3.23 17.82
C LEU A 131 13.68 -4.73 18.07
N SER A 132 14.78 -5.47 18.08
CA SER A 132 14.83 -6.89 18.46
C SER A 132 14.28 -7.13 19.87
N VAL A 133 13.15 -7.83 19.95
CA VAL A 133 12.55 -8.24 21.23
C VAL A 133 13.43 -9.29 21.92
N THR A 134 14.17 -10.09 21.14
CA THR A 134 15.13 -11.07 21.64
C THR A 134 16.26 -10.37 22.39
N GLU A 135 16.80 -9.27 21.85
CA GLU A 135 17.83 -8.48 22.55
C GLU A 135 17.29 -7.84 23.84
N ILE A 136 16.05 -7.34 23.83
CA ILE A 136 15.39 -6.84 25.04
C ILE A 136 15.22 -7.97 26.08
N SER A 137 14.84 -9.17 25.63
CA SER A 137 14.53 -10.29 26.53
C SER A 137 15.73 -10.77 27.35
N VAL A 138 16.93 -10.75 26.77
CA VAL A 138 18.16 -11.24 27.43
C VAL A 138 18.70 -10.28 28.48
N ALA A 139 18.13 -9.06 28.59
CA ALA A 139 18.39 -8.16 29.70
C ALA A 139 17.72 -8.62 31.01
N THR A 140 16.86 -9.64 30.96
CA THR A 140 16.13 -10.20 32.10
C THR A 140 16.64 -11.59 32.49
N GLY A 141 16.42 -12.00 33.73
CA GLY A 141 16.65 -13.37 34.20
C GLY A 141 15.56 -14.37 33.79
N ARG A 142 14.48 -13.92 33.14
CA ARG A 142 13.32 -14.72 32.69
C ARG A 142 12.90 -14.39 31.26
N PRO A 143 13.79 -14.57 30.27
CA PRO A 143 13.51 -14.19 28.89
C PRO A 143 12.28 -14.92 28.29
N SER A 144 11.89 -16.07 28.85
CA SER A 144 10.66 -16.78 28.45
C SER A 144 9.35 -16.09 28.83
N GLN A 145 9.41 -15.06 29.68
CA GLN A 145 8.30 -14.19 30.09
C GLN A 145 8.28 -12.85 29.31
N VAL A 146 9.14 -12.71 28.30
CA VAL A 146 9.25 -11.48 27.49
C VAL A 146 8.64 -11.71 26.11
N VAL A 147 7.84 -10.76 25.63
CA VAL A 147 7.25 -10.74 24.29
C VAL A 147 7.20 -9.31 23.72
N GLY A 148 6.97 -9.17 22.43
CA GLY A 148 6.49 -7.90 21.87
C GLY A 148 4.97 -7.88 21.88
N LEU A 149 4.39 -6.73 22.19
CA LEU A 149 2.96 -6.45 22.05
C LEU A 149 2.83 -5.08 21.36
N HIS A 150 2.93 -5.10 20.03
CA HIS A 150 3.00 -3.92 19.19
C HIS A 150 1.60 -3.47 18.78
N PHE A 151 1.18 -2.33 19.34
CA PHE A 151 -0.06 -1.65 19.01
C PHE A 151 0.13 -0.64 17.87
N PHE A 152 -0.92 -0.46 17.07
CA PHE A 152 -0.91 0.48 15.94
C PHE A 152 -1.56 1.81 16.33
N ASN A 153 -1.01 2.92 15.84
CA ASN A 153 -1.50 4.26 16.13
C ASN A 153 -2.78 4.59 15.31
N PRO A 154 -3.85 5.15 15.91
CA PRO A 154 -4.10 5.29 17.34
C PRO A 154 -4.58 3.99 18.00
N ALA A 155 -3.95 3.60 19.12
CA ALA A 155 -4.24 2.35 19.81
C ALA A 155 -5.73 2.15 20.18
N PRO A 156 -6.51 3.17 20.58
CA PRO A 156 -7.95 3.01 20.84
C PRO A 156 -8.82 2.70 19.63
N VAL A 157 -8.33 3.02 18.42
CA VAL A 157 -9.08 2.92 17.16
C VAL A 157 -8.66 1.69 16.36
N GLN A 158 -7.36 1.40 16.31
CA GLN A 158 -6.84 0.29 15.52
C GLN A 158 -7.18 -1.05 16.15
N ALA A 159 -7.78 -1.96 15.38
CA ALA A 159 -8.13 -3.29 15.86
C ALA A 159 -6.93 -4.25 15.85
N PHE A 160 -5.90 -3.96 15.06
CA PHE A 160 -4.77 -4.86 14.86
C PHE A 160 -3.66 -4.70 15.91
N VAL A 161 -3.04 -5.81 16.31
CA VAL A 161 -1.81 -5.83 17.13
C VAL A 161 -0.90 -6.99 16.68
N GLU A 162 0.42 -6.78 16.75
CA GLU A 162 1.40 -7.84 16.52
C GLU A 162 1.94 -8.35 17.86
N ILE A 163 1.91 -9.67 18.04
CA ILE A 163 2.52 -10.35 19.19
C ILE A 163 3.83 -10.97 18.71
N VAL A 164 4.93 -10.40 19.17
CA VAL A 164 6.26 -10.78 18.70
C VAL A 164 6.81 -11.84 19.64
N ARG A 165 6.95 -13.06 19.14
CA ARG A 165 7.59 -14.15 19.87
C ARG A 165 9.10 -14.12 19.61
N THR A 166 9.87 -14.18 20.68
CA THR A 166 11.31 -14.45 20.59
C THR A 166 11.54 -15.95 20.43
N VAL A 167 12.80 -16.35 20.19
CA VAL A 167 13.20 -17.77 20.17
C VAL A 167 13.10 -18.46 21.54
N VAL A 168 12.92 -17.70 22.62
CA VAL A 168 12.88 -18.18 24.01
C VAL A 168 11.56 -17.90 24.73
N SER A 169 10.66 -17.10 24.14
CA SER A 169 9.33 -16.82 24.69
C SER A 169 8.55 -18.12 24.83
N SER A 170 7.95 -18.34 26.00
CA SER A 170 7.15 -19.56 26.22
C SER A 170 5.84 -19.50 25.43
N PRO A 171 5.39 -20.62 24.83
CA PRO A 171 4.10 -20.68 24.13
C PRO A 171 2.94 -20.23 25.01
N GLU A 172 2.96 -20.58 26.29
CA GLU A 172 1.92 -20.21 27.26
C GLU A 172 1.82 -18.68 27.45
N VAL A 173 2.95 -17.98 27.45
CA VAL A 173 2.98 -16.51 27.53
C VAL A 173 2.44 -15.87 26.25
N VAL A 174 2.82 -16.39 25.09
CA VAL A 174 2.30 -15.92 23.79
C VAL A 174 0.78 -16.10 23.72
N ASP A 175 0.28 -17.27 24.14
CA ASP A 175 -1.15 -17.58 24.17
C ASP A 175 -1.91 -16.68 25.16
N ALA A 176 -1.37 -16.46 26.36
CA ALA A 176 -1.97 -15.58 27.37
C ALA A 176 -2.07 -14.13 26.88
N VAL A 177 -1.02 -13.62 26.22
CA VAL A 177 -1.03 -12.26 25.64
C VAL A 177 -1.97 -12.18 24.44
N ALA A 178 -2.08 -13.24 23.63
CA ALA A 178 -3.05 -13.31 22.54
C ALA A 178 -4.50 -13.30 23.04
N GLU A 179 -4.80 -14.07 24.10
CA GLU A 179 -6.11 -14.05 24.74
C GLU A 179 -6.42 -12.69 25.35
N PHE A 180 -5.45 -12.08 26.04
CA PHE A 180 -5.58 -10.72 26.57
C PHE A 180 -5.88 -9.70 25.47
N ALA A 181 -5.10 -9.70 24.38
CA ALA A 181 -5.33 -8.82 23.24
C ALA A 181 -6.73 -8.99 22.63
N ARG A 182 -7.21 -10.24 22.48
CA ARG A 182 -8.60 -10.50 22.05
C ARG A 182 -9.62 -9.93 23.03
N GLY A 183 -9.37 -10.04 24.34
CA GLY A 183 -10.17 -9.43 25.40
C GLY A 183 -10.26 -7.90 25.31
N LEU A 184 -9.24 -7.24 24.77
CA LEU A 184 -9.24 -5.81 24.47
C LEU A 184 -10.04 -5.44 23.20
N GLY A 185 -10.63 -6.43 22.51
CA GLY A 185 -11.25 -6.27 21.21
C GLY A 185 -10.25 -6.09 20.07
N LYS A 186 -9.02 -6.62 20.22
CA LYS A 186 -8.00 -6.62 19.17
C LYS A 186 -7.99 -7.94 18.40
N GLU A 187 -7.45 -7.87 17.19
CA GLU A 187 -7.17 -9.00 16.30
C GLU A 187 -5.63 -9.24 16.33
N PRO A 188 -5.12 -10.10 17.22
CA PRO A 188 -3.68 -10.35 17.33
C PRO A 188 -3.18 -11.28 16.23
N VAL A 189 -1.98 -10.99 15.73
CA VAL A 189 -1.18 -11.90 14.90
C VAL A 189 0.13 -12.22 15.60
N VAL A 190 0.49 -13.49 15.65
CA VAL A 190 1.76 -13.94 16.24
C VAL A 190 2.84 -13.99 15.17
N VAL A 191 3.93 -13.28 15.40
CA VAL A 191 5.03 -13.14 14.45
C VAL A 191 6.36 -13.41 15.13
N GLY A 192 7.32 -14.01 14.42
CA GLY A 192 8.69 -14.14 14.91
C GLY A 192 9.43 -12.81 14.97
N ASP A 193 10.34 -12.68 15.94
CA ASP A 193 11.14 -11.47 16.12
C ASP A 193 12.06 -11.16 14.93
N LYS A 194 11.81 -10.00 14.32
CA LYS A 194 12.55 -9.45 13.19
C LYS A 194 12.24 -7.95 13.05
N ALA A 195 13.22 -7.14 12.67
CA ALA A 195 13.03 -5.73 12.33
C ALA A 195 11.78 -5.48 11.48
N GLY A 196 10.88 -4.66 12.02
CA GLY A 196 9.63 -4.23 11.37
C GLY A 196 8.52 -5.28 11.31
N PHE A 197 8.71 -6.45 11.93
CA PHE A 197 7.72 -7.52 12.04
C PHE A 197 7.05 -7.87 10.69
N ILE A 198 5.73 -7.72 10.56
CA ILE A 198 5.01 -7.88 9.30
C ILE A 198 4.74 -6.50 8.69
N ALA A 199 3.97 -5.67 9.38
CA ALA A 199 3.39 -4.48 8.77
C ALA A 199 4.46 -3.46 8.37
N ASN A 200 5.38 -3.12 9.28
CA ASN A 200 6.42 -2.13 9.01
C ASN A 200 7.44 -2.66 7.98
N ALA A 201 7.77 -3.95 8.04
CA ALA A 201 8.67 -4.60 7.11
C ALA A 201 8.19 -4.49 5.65
N LEU A 202 6.89 -4.67 5.40
CA LEU A 202 6.33 -4.49 4.05
C LEU A 202 6.06 -3.03 3.70
N LEU A 203 5.56 -2.25 4.65
CA LEU A 203 5.12 -0.89 4.40
C LEU A 203 6.28 0.05 4.10
N PHE A 204 7.34 0.05 4.93
CA PHE A 204 8.38 1.06 4.83
C PHE A 204 9.31 0.86 3.64
N GLY A 205 9.57 -0.37 3.19
CA GLY A 205 10.28 -0.61 1.93
C GLY A 205 9.55 -0.02 0.73
N TYR A 206 8.23 -0.22 0.66
CA TYR A 206 7.35 0.38 -0.35
C TYR A 206 7.35 1.92 -0.27
N LEU A 207 7.16 2.47 0.92
CA LEU A 207 7.14 3.92 1.12
C LEU A 207 8.47 4.57 0.72
N ASN A 208 9.59 3.96 1.10
CA ASN A 208 10.92 4.46 0.76
C ASN A 208 11.19 4.39 -0.75
N HIS A 209 10.69 3.36 -1.43
CA HIS A 209 10.76 3.29 -2.89
C HIS A 209 9.96 4.42 -3.57
N ALA A 210 8.77 4.76 -3.07
CA ALA A 210 8.00 5.90 -3.56
C ALA A 210 8.76 7.24 -3.34
N VAL A 211 9.44 7.39 -2.19
CA VAL A 211 10.31 8.55 -1.94
C VAL A 211 11.46 8.62 -2.92
N THR A 212 12.09 7.49 -3.25
CA THR A 212 13.16 7.44 -4.26
C THR A 212 12.67 7.93 -5.63
N MET A 213 11.45 7.52 -6.05
CA MET A 213 10.85 8.01 -7.30
C MET A 213 10.65 9.52 -7.29
N TYR A 214 10.17 10.06 -6.16
CA TYR A 214 10.00 11.49 -5.97
C TYR A 214 11.35 12.25 -5.97
N GLU A 215 12.34 11.76 -5.22
CA GLU A 215 13.68 12.35 -5.12
C GLU A 215 14.37 12.42 -6.49
N GLN A 216 14.20 11.40 -7.31
CA GLN A 216 14.72 11.32 -8.68
C GLN A 216 13.93 12.18 -9.68
N LYS A 217 12.86 12.85 -9.25
CA LYS A 217 11.92 13.60 -10.09
C LYS A 217 11.32 12.75 -11.22
N TYR A 218 11.12 11.47 -10.95
CA TYR A 218 10.54 10.54 -11.92
C TYR A 218 9.06 10.84 -12.21
N ALA A 219 8.32 11.20 -11.17
CA ALA A 219 6.92 11.62 -11.22
C ALA A 219 6.65 12.65 -10.10
N THR A 220 5.58 13.42 -10.24
CA THR A 220 5.18 14.39 -9.22
C THR A 220 4.67 13.70 -7.95
N ARG A 221 4.65 14.40 -6.81
CA ARG A 221 4.11 13.84 -5.57
C ARG A 221 2.63 13.46 -5.73
N GLU A 222 1.85 14.28 -6.44
CA GLU A 222 0.46 14.04 -6.78
C GLU A 222 0.27 12.80 -7.64
N ASP A 223 1.09 12.63 -8.69
CA ASP A 223 1.00 11.49 -9.61
C ASP A 223 1.36 10.17 -8.91
N ILE A 224 2.41 10.15 -8.08
CA ILE A 224 2.78 8.97 -7.29
C ILE A 224 1.64 8.59 -6.34
N ASP A 225 1.08 9.57 -5.62
CA ASP A 225 -0.01 9.34 -4.68
C ASP A 225 -1.34 8.98 -5.35
N ALA A 226 -1.65 9.56 -6.51
CA ALA A 226 -2.82 9.21 -7.31
C ALA A 226 -2.70 7.80 -7.88
N SER A 227 -1.51 7.41 -8.36
CA SER A 227 -1.25 6.09 -8.93
C SER A 227 -1.58 4.99 -7.94
N MET A 228 -1.11 5.09 -6.70
CA MET A 228 -1.34 4.05 -5.71
C MET A 228 -2.77 4.05 -5.15
N ARG A 229 -3.42 5.21 -5.05
CA ARG A 229 -4.83 5.29 -4.64
C ARG A 229 -5.78 4.74 -5.70
N LEU A 230 -5.61 5.14 -6.95
CA LEU A 230 -6.54 4.82 -8.03
C LEU A 230 -6.21 3.52 -8.75
N GLY A 231 -4.93 3.14 -8.81
CA GLY A 231 -4.46 1.89 -9.42
C GLY A 231 -4.58 0.71 -8.46
N CYS A 232 -4.19 0.88 -7.20
CA CYS A 232 -4.22 -0.21 -6.19
C CYS A 232 -5.39 -0.11 -5.21
N GLY A 233 -6.19 0.95 -5.25
CA GLY A 233 -7.31 1.15 -4.32
C GLY A 233 -6.88 1.51 -2.90
N LEU A 234 -5.64 1.98 -2.69
CA LEU A 234 -5.15 2.32 -1.36
C LEU A 234 -5.91 3.54 -0.80
N PRO A 235 -6.16 3.58 0.53
CA PRO A 235 -6.89 4.69 1.15
C PRO A 235 -6.12 6.02 1.09
N MET A 236 -4.79 5.97 1.00
CA MET A 236 -3.91 7.13 0.97
C MET A 236 -2.69 6.83 0.08
N GLY A 237 -2.17 7.85 -0.60
CA GLY A 237 -0.94 7.73 -1.36
C GLY A 237 0.28 7.64 -0.44
N PRO A 238 1.40 7.03 -0.90
CA PRO A 238 2.57 6.78 -0.06
C PRO A 238 3.19 8.05 0.54
N LEU A 239 3.29 9.15 -0.21
CA LEU A 239 3.93 10.38 0.28
C LEU A 239 3.04 11.10 1.30
N ALA A 240 1.73 11.18 1.04
CA ALA A 240 0.77 11.69 2.01
C ALA A 240 0.69 10.82 3.28
N LEU A 241 0.87 9.50 3.14
CA LEU A 241 0.94 8.58 4.28
C LEU A 241 2.22 8.80 5.11
N LEU A 242 3.37 9.00 4.47
CA LEU A 242 4.60 9.36 5.16
C LEU A 242 4.46 10.68 5.93
N ASP A 243 3.81 11.68 5.36
CA ASP A 243 3.53 12.93 6.08
C ASP A 243 2.58 12.74 7.27
N LEU A 244 1.64 11.80 7.19
CA LEU A 244 0.75 11.45 8.28
C LEU A 244 1.50 10.73 9.41
N ILE A 245 2.37 9.77 9.06
CA ILE A 245 3.22 9.04 10.01
C ILE A 245 4.22 10.00 10.68
N GLY A 246 4.83 10.87 9.87
CA GLY A 246 5.94 11.74 10.26
C GLY A 246 7.26 11.25 9.68
N LEU A 247 7.98 12.14 8.99
CA LEU A 247 9.20 11.79 8.26
C LEU A 247 10.37 11.38 9.16
N ASP A 248 10.42 11.92 10.38
CA ASP A 248 11.38 11.55 11.42
C ASP A 248 11.15 10.13 11.93
N THR A 249 9.89 9.77 12.23
CA THR A 249 9.52 8.41 12.61
C THR A 249 9.79 7.42 11.48
N ALA A 250 9.46 7.79 10.23
CA ALA A 250 9.76 6.96 9.08
C ALA A 250 11.27 6.72 8.89
N TYR A 251 12.09 7.77 9.08
CA TYR A 251 13.55 7.67 9.02
C TYR A 251 14.09 6.71 10.08
N GLU A 252 13.63 6.81 11.34
CA GLU A 252 14.07 5.95 12.44
C GLU A 252 13.74 4.47 12.19
N ILE A 253 12.52 4.18 11.71
CA ILE A 253 12.10 2.81 11.38
C ILE A 253 12.95 2.25 10.24
N LEU A 254 13.12 3.00 9.15
CA LEU A 254 13.94 2.60 8.00
C LEU A 254 15.41 2.36 8.41
N ASP A 255 15.99 3.28 9.18
CA ASP A 255 17.39 3.16 9.63
C ASP A 255 17.59 1.94 10.53
N THR A 256 16.64 1.65 11.42
CA THR A 256 16.67 0.44 12.27
C THR A 256 16.59 -0.83 11.42
N MET A 257 15.60 -0.93 10.53
CA MET A 257 15.44 -2.05 9.62
C MET A 257 16.65 -2.25 8.71
N TYR A 258 17.29 -1.17 8.26
CA TYR A 258 18.50 -1.22 7.46
C TYR A 258 19.72 -1.68 8.26
N LYS A 259 19.87 -1.23 9.51
CA LYS A 259 21.00 -1.65 10.37
C LYS A 259 20.98 -3.15 10.65
N GLU A 260 19.80 -3.72 10.82
CA GLU A 260 19.61 -5.16 11.03
C GLU A 260 19.71 -5.97 9.73
N GLY A 261 18.89 -5.63 8.72
CA GLY A 261 18.73 -6.45 7.52
C GLY A 261 19.72 -6.14 6.39
N ARG A 262 20.29 -4.94 6.37
CA ARG A 262 21.16 -4.40 5.30
C ARG A 262 20.54 -4.44 3.89
N ASP A 263 19.22 -4.52 3.82
CA ASP A 263 18.49 -4.41 2.56
C ASP A 263 18.48 -2.95 2.09
N ARG A 264 18.93 -2.71 0.86
CA ARG A 264 18.98 -1.36 0.27
C ARG A 264 17.59 -0.71 0.18
N LEU A 265 16.52 -1.50 0.07
CA LEU A 265 15.15 -0.96 0.09
C LEU A 265 14.77 -0.33 1.43
N HIS A 266 15.42 -0.74 2.52
CA HIS A 266 15.22 -0.16 3.84
C HIS A 266 16.19 0.99 4.15
N ALA A 267 17.22 1.22 3.34
CA ALA A 267 18.14 2.34 3.55
C ALA A 267 17.36 3.67 3.34
N PRO A 268 17.21 4.53 4.37
CA PRO A 268 16.39 5.74 4.24
C PRO A 268 16.85 6.62 3.09
N SER A 269 15.93 7.01 2.20
CA SER A 269 16.24 7.93 1.10
C SER A 269 16.81 9.26 1.66
N PRO A 270 17.90 9.81 1.08
CA PRO A 270 18.58 10.98 1.63
C PRO A 270 17.67 12.20 1.86
N ILE A 271 16.71 12.44 0.96
CA ILE A 271 15.75 13.54 1.09
C ILE A 271 14.95 13.50 2.39
N ILE A 272 14.63 12.32 2.94
CA ILE A 272 13.90 12.19 4.21
C ILE A 272 14.71 12.85 5.33
N LYS A 273 16.01 12.54 5.41
CA LYS A 273 16.91 13.11 6.41
C LYS A 273 17.05 14.63 6.25
N GLN A 274 17.15 15.11 5.02
CA GLN A 274 17.25 16.54 4.72
C GLN A 274 15.99 17.29 5.18
N MET A 275 14.80 16.75 4.87
CA MET A 275 13.51 17.31 5.26
C MET A 275 13.34 17.33 6.78
N VAL A 276 13.64 16.23 7.46
CA VAL A 276 13.61 16.14 8.93
C VAL A 276 14.54 17.17 9.58
N THR A 277 15.75 17.31 9.05
CA THR A 277 16.74 18.30 9.52
C THR A 277 16.25 19.73 9.31
N ALA A 278 15.55 19.99 8.20
CA ALA A 278 14.91 21.28 7.91
C ALA A 278 13.60 21.53 8.69
N GLY A 279 13.20 20.62 9.59
CA GLY A 279 11.96 20.73 10.38
C GLY A 279 10.68 20.38 9.61
N LEU A 280 10.80 19.83 8.39
CA LEU A 280 9.69 19.39 7.57
C LEU A 280 9.34 17.93 7.93
N ARG A 281 8.56 17.75 9.01
CA ARG A 281 8.24 16.45 9.61
C ARG A 281 6.84 15.93 9.25
N GLY A 282 6.23 16.45 8.18
CA GLY A 282 4.89 16.06 7.74
C GLY A 282 3.78 16.89 8.39
N ARG A 283 2.60 16.29 8.58
CA ARG A 283 1.41 16.96 9.11
C ARG A 283 1.65 17.60 10.47
N LYS A 284 2.41 16.95 11.35
CA LYS A 284 2.69 17.45 12.70
C LYS A 284 3.46 18.77 12.74
N SER A 285 4.24 19.08 11.70
CA SER A 285 4.90 20.38 11.53
C SER A 285 4.17 21.30 10.55
N GLY A 286 3.02 20.89 10.01
CA GLY A 286 2.28 21.60 8.96
C GLY A 286 2.94 21.52 7.58
N ARG A 287 4.04 20.76 7.44
CA ARG A 287 4.79 20.64 6.18
C ARG A 287 5.68 19.40 6.16
N GLY A 288 5.62 18.65 5.07
CA GLY A 288 6.50 17.53 4.72
C GLY A 288 6.67 17.48 3.20
N PHE A 289 6.26 16.40 2.55
CA PHE A 289 6.14 16.36 1.08
C PHE A 289 5.04 17.31 0.60
N TYR A 290 3.98 17.44 1.38
CA TYR A 290 2.91 18.40 1.17
C TYR A 290 2.99 19.57 2.15
N THR A 291 2.42 20.70 1.76
CA THR A 291 2.13 21.82 2.67
C THR A 291 0.70 21.71 3.19
N TYR A 292 0.51 21.92 4.50
CA TYR A 292 -0.79 21.81 5.16
C TYR A 292 -1.25 23.18 5.68
N GLU A 293 -2.57 23.38 5.76
CA GLU A 293 -3.17 24.64 6.20
C GLU A 293 -2.69 25.09 7.60
N ALA A 294 -2.47 24.12 8.50
CA ALA A 294 -1.94 24.32 9.83
C ALA A 294 -1.25 23.05 10.34
N GLN A 295 -0.53 23.15 11.46
CA GLN A 295 0.00 21.98 12.16
C GLN A 295 -1.14 21.01 12.51
N HIS A 296 -0.92 19.73 12.23
CA HIS A 296 -1.87 18.63 12.37
C HIS A 296 -3.13 18.72 11.49
N SER A 297 -3.23 19.71 10.58
CA SER A 297 -4.33 19.78 9.63
C SER A 297 -4.27 18.62 8.63
N PRO A 298 -5.41 17.97 8.32
CA PRO A 298 -5.48 17.02 7.21
C PRO A 298 -5.59 17.71 5.84
N VAL A 299 -5.75 19.05 5.80
CA VAL A 299 -6.00 19.82 4.58
C VAL A 299 -4.68 20.22 3.95
N VAL A 300 -4.42 19.69 2.75
CA VAL A 300 -3.30 20.08 1.90
C VAL A 300 -3.62 21.41 1.21
N VAL A 301 -2.65 22.32 1.17
CA VAL A 301 -2.73 23.59 0.45
C VAL A 301 -1.70 23.62 -0.67
N ALA A 302 -1.99 24.37 -1.73
CA ALA A 302 -1.08 24.51 -2.85
C ALA A 302 0.23 25.18 -2.41
N ASP A 303 1.35 24.69 -2.91
CA ASP A 303 2.68 25.27 -2.72
C ASP A 303 3.45 25.36 -4.04
N ALA A 304 4.70 25.82 -3.98
CA ALA A 304 5.54 26.00 -5.17
C ALA A 304 5.83 24.68 -5.94
N GLN A 305 5.54 23.52 -5.36
CA GLN A 305 5.70 22.21 -6.01
C GLN A 305 4.36 21.63 -6.47
N THR A 306 3.23 22.22 -6.07
CA THR A 306 1.92 21.81 -6.60
C THR A 306 1.89 22.08 -8.09
N PRO A 307 1.63 21.06 -8.94
CA PRO A 307 1.46 21.25 -10.37
C PRO A 307 0.37 22.28 -10.63
N ASP A 308 0.68 23.30 -11.42
CA ASP A 308 -0.29 24.33 -11.80
C ASP A 308 -1.29 23.72 -12.80
N PRO A 309 -2.58 23.59 -12.46
CA PRO A 309 -3.58 23.01 -13.36
C PRO A 309 -3.82 23.89 -14.59
N THR A 310 -3.35 25.14 -14.59
CA THR A 310 -3.40 26.07 -15.73
C THR A 310 -2.12 26.09 -16.58
N GLN A 311 -1.04 25.43 -16.14
CA GLN A 311 0.17 25.18 -16.94
C GLN A 311 0.02 23.99 -17.90
N THR A 312 -1.16 23.77 -18.47
CA THR A 312 -1.28 23.12 -19.79
C THR A 312 -0.89 24.16 -20.84
N GLY A 313 0.41 24.48 -20.88
CA GLY A 313 0.97 25.54 -21.74
C GLY A 313 1.27 25.09 -23.17
N GLY A 314 1.13 23.80 -23.48
CA GLY A 314 1.33 23.25 -24.81
C GLY A 314 0.10 23.41 -25.70
N SER A 315 0.32 23.45 -27.02
CA SER A 315 -0.76 23.25 -27.99
C SER A 315 -1.29 21.82 -27.85
N THR A 316 -2.60 21.60 -27.71
CA THR A 316 -3.17 20.25 -27.81
C THR A 316 -3.66 19.96 -29.22
N ARG A 317 -3.64 18.68 -29.61
CA ARG A 317 -4.20 18.20 -30.87
C ARG A 317 -5.66 17.82 -30.66
N THR A 318 -6.51 18.14 -31.63
CA THR A 318 -7.90 17.69 -31.59
C THR A 318 -7.99 16.19 -31.88
N VAL A 319 -8.56 15.43 -30.93
CA VAL A 319 -8.84 13.99 -31.08
C VAL A 319 -10.35 13.79 -31.16
N ASN A 320 -10.84 13.38 -32.33
CA ASN A 320 -12.25 13.04 -32.56
C ASN A 320 -12.44 11.55 -32.89
N SER A 321 -11.41 10.94 -33.48
CA SER A 321 -11.43 9.57 -33.97
C SER A 321 -10.28 8.75 -33.38
N VAL A 322 -10.60 7.54 -32.90
CA VAL A 322 -9.66 6.65 -32.20
C VAL A 322 -9.65 5.26 -32.83
N GLY A 323 -8.47 4.77 -33.20
CA GLY A 323 -8.23 3.38 -33.53
C GLY A 323 -7.93 2.56 -32.27
N VAL A 324 -8.55 1.39 -32.08
CA VAL A 324 -8.20 0.47 -30.98
C VAL A 324 -7.84 -0.90 -31.55
N ILE A 325 -6.62 -1.37 -31.35
CA ILE A 325 -6.14 -2.62 -31.94
C ILE A 325 -6.10 -3.71 -30.89
N GLY A 326 -6.81 -4.80 -31.15
CA GLY A 326 -6.89 -5.94 -30.27
C GLY A 326 -8.33 -6.42 -30.08
N SER A 327 -8.46 -7.63 -29.52
CA SER A 327 -9.76 -8.23 -29.21
C SER A 327 -9.82 -8.81 -27.79
N GLY A 328 -8.82 -8.50 -26.98
CA GLY A 328 -8.78 -8.88 -25.57
C GLY A 328 -9.70 -8.02 -24.71
N THR A 329 -9.76 -8.34 -23.41
CA THR A 329 -10.54 -7.59 -22.41
C THR A 329 -10.12 -6.12 -22.34
N MET A 330 -8.82 -5.85 -22.43
CA MET A 330 -8.28 -4.48 -22.40
C MET A 330 -8.74 -3.67 -23.62
N ALA A 331 -8.45 -4.15 -24.84
CA ALA A 331 -8.88 -3.50 -26.09
C ALA A 331 -10.40 -3.22 -26.11
N THR A 332 -11.20 -4.22 -25.71
CA THR A 332 -12.66 -4.08 -25.63
C THR A 332 -13.09 -2.99 -24.67
N GLY A 333 -12.49 -2.95 -23.47
CA GLY A 333 -12.83 -1.95 -22.46
C GLY A 333 -12.36 -0.53 -22.81
N ILE A 334 -11.21 -0.41 -23.50
CA ILE A 334 -10.70 0.87 -24.01
C ILE A 334 -11.64 1.40 -25.11
N ALA A 335 -12.04 0.55 -26.06
CA ALA A 335 -13.00 0.93 -27.11
C ALA A 335 -14.34 1.39 -26.52
N GLU A 336 -14.87 0.68 -25.52
CA GLU A 336 -16.08 1.09 -24.80
C GLU A 336 -15.89 2.45 -24.11
N ALA A 337 -14.76 2.68 -23.44
CA ALA A 337 -14.49 3.92 -22.72
C ALA A 337 -14.48 5.14 -23.65
N PHE A 338 -13.81 5.04 -24.81
CA PHE A 338 -13.80 6.11 -25.82
C PHE A 338 -15.18 6.33 -26.43
N ALA A 339 -15.89 5.27 -26.80
CA ALA A 339 -17.20 5.39 -27.43
C ALA A 339 -18.25 6.02 -26.50
N LYS A 340 -18.22 5.71 -25.19
CA LYS A 340 -19.07 6.36 -24.18
C LYS A 340 -18.79 7.86 -24.01
N ALA A 341 -17.60 8.31 -24.35
CA ALA A 341 -17.22 9.73 -24.34
C ALA A 341 -17.55 10.45 -25.67
N GLY A 342 -18.24 9.78 -26.59
CA GLY A 342 -18.68 10.35 -27.87
C GLY A 342 -17.56 10.49 -28.91
N LEU A 343 -16.50 9.68 -28.81
CA LEU A 343 -15.44 9.60 -29.81
C LEU A 343 -15.76 8.52 -30.83
N ASP A 344 -15.49 8.76 -32.11
CA ASP A 344 -15.64 7.75 -33.15
C ASP A 344 -14.53 6.71 -33.03
N VAL A 345 -14.89 5.45 -32.80
CA VAL A 345 -13.95 4.36 -32.53
C VAL A 345 -13.96 3.34 -33.65
N ILE A 346 -12.80 3.12 -34.28
CA ILE A 346 -12.55 1.99 -35.16
C ILE A 346 -11.75 0.95 -34.38
N TYR A 347 -12.33 -0.21 -34.08
CA TYR A 347 -11.60 -1.29 -33.44
C TYR A 347 -11.21 -2.37 -34.45
N VAL A 348 -9.93 -2.76 -34.43
CA VAL A 348 -9.35 -3.72 -35.37
C VAL A 348 -9.07 -5.05 -34.67
N ALA A 349 -9.64 -6.13 -35.21
CA ALA A 349 -9.40 -7.49 -34.74
C ALA A 349 -8.96 -8.40 -35.89
N ARG A 350 -8.25 -9.49 -35.55
CA ARG A 350 -7.63 -10.40 -36.54
C ARG A 350 -8.59 -11.15 -37.46
N SER A 351 -9.90 -11.11 -37.22
CA SER A 351 -10.91 -11.87 -37.96
C SER A 351 -12.30 -11.33 -37.67
N GLU A 352 -13.24 -11.48 -38.61
CA GLU A 352 -14.65 -11.10 -38.47
C GLU A 352 -15.32 -11.67 -37.20
N ASP A 353 -15.02 -12.93 -36.84
CA ASP A 353 -15.57 -13.53 -35.61
C ASP A 353 -15.09 -12.81 -34.35
N LYS A 354 -13.85 -12.30 -34.36
CA LYS A 354 -13.31 -11.51 -33.25
C LYS A 354 -13.88 -10.09 -33.23
N VAL A 355 -14.14 -9.50 -34.40
CA VAL A 355 -14.87 -8.23 -34.49
C VAL A 355 -16.26 -8.35 -33.84
N LYS A 356 -17.02 -9.37 -34.24
CA LYS A 356 -18.34 -9.66 -33.63
C LYS A 356 -18.25 -9.94 -32.13
N ALA A 357 -17.21 -10.64 -31.68
CA ALA A 357 -17.01 -10.92 -30.26
C ALA A 357 -16.76 -9.65 -29.43
N VAL A 358 -15.95 -8.71 -29.94
CA VAL A 358 -15.72 -7.40 -29.29
C VAL A 358 -17.03 -6.62 -29.23
N ARG A 359 -17.76 -6.53 -30.35
CA ARG A 359 -19.08 -5.86 -30.41
C ARG A 359 -20.05 -6.41 -29.36
N GLY A 360 -20.24 -7.73 -29.34
CA GLY A 360 -21.16 -8.38 -28.40
C GLY A 360 -20.74 -8.25 -26.94
N ALA A 361 -19.44 -8.19 -26.65
CA ALA A 361 -18.95 -7.94 -25.30
C ALA A 361 -19.27 -6.51 -24.82
N ILE A 362 -19.11 -5.51 -25.68
CA ILE A 362 -19.45 -4.10 -25.39
C ILE A 362 -20.97 -3.96 -25.22
N GLU A 363 -21.78 -4.51 -26.13
CA GLU A 363 -23.25 -4.47 -26.03
C GLU A 363 -23.72 -5.03 -24.69
N LYS A 364 -23.23 -6.22 -24.31
CA LYS A 364 -23.55 -6.84 -23.02
C LYS A 364 -23.09 -6.01 -21.82
N SER A 365 -21.95 -5.34 -21.92
CA SER A 365 -21.41 -4.46 -20.87
C SER A 365 -22.33 -3.24 -20.68
N LEU A 366 -22.69 -2.57 -21.77
CA LEU A 366 -23.57 -1.40 -21.75
C LEU A 366 -24.99 -1.76 -21.29
N GLU A 367 -25.55 -2.89 -21.72
CA GLU A 367 -26.84 -3.40 -21.24
C GLU A 367 -26.83 -3.61 -19.71
N LYS A 368 -25.75 -4.19 -19.17
CA LYS A 368 -25.60 -4.33 -17.71
C LYS A 368 -25.48 -2.97 -17.02
N ALA A 369 -24.85 -1.99 -17.65
CA ALA A 369 -24.79 -0.62 -17.11
C ALA A 369 -26.19 0.02 -17.06
N VAL A 370 -27.02 -0.20 -18.09
CA VAL A 370 -28.42 0.25 -18.12
C VAL A 370 -29.25 -0.43 -17.03
N GLN A 371 -29.16 -1.76 -16.92
CA GLN A 371 -29.86 -2.52 -15.87
C GLN A 371 -29.49 -2.08 -14.45
N ARG A 372 -28.26 -1.58 -14.26
CA ARG A 372 -27.76 -1.06 -12.98
C ARG A 372 -28.01 0.44 -12.79
N GLY A 373 -28.72 1.09 -13.71
CA GLY A 373 -29.01 2.54 -13.66
C GLY A 373 -27.78 3.44 -13.81
N LYS A 374 -26.66 2.92 -14.33
CA LYS A 374 -25.44 3.70 -14.57
C LYS A 374 -25.41 4.39 -15.94
N LEU A 375 -26.33 4.02 -16.83
CA LEU A 375 -26.50 4.52 -18.18
C LEU A 375 -27.97 4.41 -18.55
N ASP A 376 -28.48 5.25 -19.43
CA ASP A 376 -29.82 5.10 -20.02
C ASP A 376 -29.75 4.44 -21.41
N GLU A 377 -30.90 4.07 -21.96
CA GLU A 377 -30.96 3.42 -23.28
C GLU A 377 -30.41 4.34 -24.39
N THR A 378 -30.70 5.64 -24.31
CA THR A 378 -30.18 6.66 -25.24
C THR A 378 -28.65 6.70 -25.21
N GLY A 379 -28.04 6.71 -24.02
CA GLY A 379 -26.59 6.71 -23.86
C GLY A 379 -25.94 5.41 -24.33
N ARG A 380 -26.60 4.25 -24.15
CA ARG A 380 -26.16 2.98 -24.73
C ARG A 380 -26.13 3.08 -26.26
N ASP A 381 -27.23 3.49 -26.87
CA ASP A 381 -27.37 3.51 -28.33
C ASP A 381 -26.43 4.52 -28.97
N ALA A 382 -26.21 5.68 -28.32
CA ALA A 382 -25.21 6.65 -28.73
C ALA A 382 -23.79 6.06 -28.70
N ALA A 383 -23.39 5.40 -27.61
CA ALA A 383 -22.07 4.75 -27.53
C ALA A 383 -21.89 3.67 -28.62
N LEU A 384 -22.92 2.88 -28.89
CA LEU A 384 -22.87 1.84 -29.94
C LEU A 384 -22.80 2.41 -31.36
N ALA A 385 -23.36 3.60 -31.59
CA ALA A 385 -23.32 4.30 -32.88
C ALA A 385 -21.90 4.79 -33.23
N HIS A 386 -21.07 5.08 -32.23
CA HIS A 386 -19.68 5.48 -32.41
C HIS A 386 -18.72 4.31 -32.72
N LEU A 387 -19.18 3.06 -32.68
CA LEU A 387 -18.32 1.88 -32.81
C LEU A 387 -18.39 1.26 -34.21
N VAL A 388 -17.26 1.25 -34.90
CA VAL A 388 -17.06 0.55 -36.18
C VAL A 388 -16.00 -0.53 -36.02
N GLY A 389 -16.35 -1.77 -36.40
CA GLY A 389 -15.42 -2.90 -36.36
C GLY A 389 -14.75 -3.14 -37.70
N SER A 390 -13.46 -3.49 -37.70
CA SER A 390 -12.70 -3.82 -38.90
C SER A 390 -11.72 -4.99 -38.68
N THR A 391 -11.33 -5.64 -39.77
CA THR A 391 -10.22 -6.60 -39.82
C THR A 391 -8.97 -6.05 -40.51
N LYS A 392 -8.97 -4.79 -40.95
CA LYS A 392 -7.90 -4.18 -41.74
C LYS A 392 -7.27 -3.03 -40.97
N LEU A 393 -5.95 -3.00 -40.89
CA LEU A 393 -5.23 -1.88 -40.29
C LEU A 393 -5.37 -0.60 -41.14
N ASP A 394 -5.47 -0.72 -42.47
CA ASP A 394 -5.62 0.42 -43.40
C ASP A 394 -6.83 1.32 -43.08
N ASP A 395 -7.86 0.79 -42.43
CA ASP A 395 -9.04 1.56 -42.02
C ASP A 395 -8.71 2.58 -40.92
N LEU A 396 -7.53 2.46 -40.28
CA LEU A 396 -7.00 3.41 -39.30
C LEU A 396 -6.31 4.62 -39.93
N ALA A 397 -6.14 4.68 -41.27
CA ALA A 397 -5.34 5.72 -41.92
C ALA A 397 -5.73 7.17 -41.58
N LYS A 398 -6.98 7.41 -41.19
CA LYS A 398 -7.53 8.74 -40.92
C LYS A 398 -7.73 9.08 -39.44
N VAL A 399 -7.48 8.14 -38.52
CA VAL A 399 -7.75 8.37 -37.08
C VAL A 399 -6.76 9.38 -36.49
N ASP A 400 -7.16 10.05 -35.41
CA ASP A 400 -6.32 11.03 -34.70
C ASP A 400 -5.39 10.37 -33.67
N LEU A 401 -5.83 9.25 -33.10
CA LEU A 401 -5.10 8.45 -32.11
C LEU A 401 -5.28 6.97 -32.42
N VAL A 402 -4.23 6.17 -32.28
CA VAL A 402 -4.32 4.71 -32.20
C VAL A 402 -3.90 4.24 -30.82
N VAL A 403 -4.64 3.32 -30.22
CA VAL A 403 -4.27 2.62 -28.98
C VAL A 403 -4.10 1.14 -29.27
N GLU A 404 -2.86 0.68 -29.17
CA GLU A 404 -2.47 -0.71 -29.32
C GLU A 404 -2.71 -1.47 -28.00
N ALA A 405 -3.43 -2.59 -28.09
CA ALA A 405 -3.78 -3.49 -26.99
C ALA A 405 -3.79 -4.98 -27.44
N ILE A 406 -2.70 -5.41 -28.08
CA ILE A 406 -2.44 -6.77 -28.54
C ILE A 406 -1.60 -7.56 -27.51
N VAL A 407 -1.10 -8.72 -27.92
CA VAL A 407 -0.26 -9.59 -27.07
C VAL A 407 0.99 -8.85 -26.59
N GLU A 408 1.39 -9.11 -25.35
CA GLU A 408 2.53 -8.47 -24.69
C GLU A 408 3.87 -9.08 -25.16
N GLU A 409 4.13 -9.00 -26.46
CA GLU A 409 5.36 -9.49 -27.10
C GLU A 409 5.99 -8.35 -27.90
N LEU A 410 7.22 -7.96 -27.52
CA LEU A 410 7.91 -6.81 -28.08
C LEU A 410 8.02 -6.87 -29.60
N SER A 411 8.51 -8.00 -30.16
CA SER A 411 8.66 -8.17 -31.61
C SER A 411 7.36 -7.97 -32.40
N VAL A 412 6.23 -8.39 -31.82
CA VAL A 412 4.91 -8.25 -32.44
C VAL A 412 4.46 -6.78 -32.40
N LYS A 413 4.70 -6.08 -31.28
CA LYS A 413 4.37 -4.66 -31.15
C LYS A 413 5.26 -3.79 -32.04
N LEU A 414 6.57 -4.05 -32.14
CA LEU A 414 7.45 -3.30 -33.04
C LEU A 414 6.98 -3.38 -34.49
N ALA A 415 6.71 -4.59 -34.99
CA ALA A 415 6.16 -4.79 -36.33
C ALA A 415 4.82 -4.06 -36.53
N LEU A 416 3.96 -4.00 -35.50
CA LEU A 416 2.72 -3.25 -35.58
C LEU A 416 2.96 -1.74 -35.65
N PHE A 417 3.89 -1.19 -34.85
CA PHE A 417 4.21 0.23 -34.86
C PHE A 417 4.84 0.69 -36.18
N GLU A 418 5.67 -0.14 -36.81
CA GLU A 418 6.17 0.09 -38.17
C GLU A 418 5.01 0.21 -39.18
N ASN A 419 4.07 -0.73 -39.17
CA ASN A 419 2.89 -0.67 -40.04
C ASN A 419 2.02 0.57 -39.75
N LEU A 420 1.83 0.92 -38.49
CA LEU A 420 1.06 2.11 -38.10
C LEU A 420 1.72 3.41 -38.54
N ASP A 421 3.05 3.47 -38.53
CA ASP A 421 3.79 4.62 -39.03
C ASP A 421 3.57 4.86 -40.53
N GLU A 422 3.44 3.78 -41.32
CA GLU A 422 3.13 3.87 -42.74
C GLU A 422 1.64 4.19 -43.01
N ILE A 423 0.72 3.63 -42.21
CA ILE A 423 -0.73 3.70 -42.45
C ILE A 423 -1.31 5.04 -41.96
N CYS A 424 -0.97 5.47 -40.74
CA CYS A 424 -1.64 6.57 -40.08
C CYS A 424 -1.20 7.92 -40.65
N LYS A 425 -2.17 8.83 -40.85
CA LYS A 425 -1.92 10.20 -41.32
C LYS A 425 -0.85 10.93 -40.49
N PRO A 426 -0.14 11.92 -41.07
CA PRO A 426 0.76 12.78 -40.31
C PRO A 426 0.05 13.45 -39.11
N GLY A 427 0.72 13.52 -37.97
CA GLY A 427 0.20 14.10 -36.74
C GLY A 427 -0.72 13.18 -35.92
N ALA A 428 -1.06 11.99 -36.40
CA ALA A 428 -1.75 10.98 -35.59
C ALA A 428 -0.83 10.48 -34.46
N ILE A 429 -1.38 10.36 -33.26
CA ILE A 429 -0.66 9.83 -32.08
C ILE A 429 -0.73 8.30 -32.09
N LEU A 430 0.39 7.64 -31.86
CA LEU A 430 0.46 6.18 -31.72
C LEU A 430 0.72 5.83 -30.26
N ALA A 431 -0.25 5.19 -29.62
CA ALA A 431 -0.18 4.82 -28.22
C ALA A 431 -0.16 3.30 -28.01
N THR A 432 0.54 2.85 -26.98
CA THR A 432 0.51 1.46 -26.51
C THR A 432 -0.04 1.38 -25.09
N THR A 433 -0.86 0.36 -24.79
CA THR A 433 -1.26 0.02 -23.42
C THR A 433 -0.41 -1.10 -22.80
N THR A 434 0.86 -1.21 -23.21
CA THR A 434 1.86 -2.08 -22.58
C THR A 434 1.91 -1.86 -21.07
N SER A 435 2.15 -2.92 -20.29
CA SER A 435 2.27 -2.86 -18.83
C SER A 435 3.73 -2.93 -18.37
N SER A 436 4.66 -3.29 -19.26
CA SER A 436 6.06 -3.51 -18.89
C SER A 436 7.08 -3.39 -20.02
N LEU A 437 6.67 -3.42 -21.29
CA LEU A 437 7.60 -3.26 -22.43
C LEU A 437 8.00 -1.79 -22.62
N PRO A 438 9.27 -1.50 -23.02
CA PRO A 438 9.75 -0.14 -23.21
C PRO A 438 9.03 0.58 -24.35
N VAL A 439 8.37 1.70 -24.04
CA VAL A 439 7.67 2.55 -25.03
C VAL A 439 8.66 3.15 -26.04
N VAL A 440 9.89 3.44 -25.61
CA VAL A 440 10.95 4.01 -26.45
C VAL A 440 11.36 3.09 -27.60
N GLU A 441 11.28 1.77 -27.43
CA GLU A 441 11.58 0.83 -28.53
C GLU A 441 10.49 0.89 -29.61
N MET A 442 9.22 0.99 -29.21
CA MET A 442 8.10 1.21 -30.13
C MET A 442 8.19 2.58 -30.81
N ALA A 443 8.60 3.62 -30.09
CA ALA A 443 8.84 4.94 -30.68
C ALA A 443 9.94 4.91 -31.73
N ALA A 444 11.07 4.27 -31.41
CA ALA A 444 12.24 4.16 -32.28
C ALA A 444 12.01 3.32 -33.55
N ALA A 445 11.00 2.45 -33.55
CA ALA A 445 10.58 1.68 -34.73
C ALA A 445 9.80 2.53 -35.75
N THR A 446 9.48 3.79 -35.42
CA THR A 446 8.72 4.69 -36.30
C THR A 446 9.59 5.85 -36.80
N SER A 447 9.17 6.48 -37.90
CA SER A 447 9.71 7.75 -38.37
C SER A 447 9.20 8.98 -37.59
N ARG A 448 8.27 8.77 -36.64
CA ARG A 448 7.62 9.80 -35.81
C ARG A 448 7.73 9.55 -34.30
N PRO A 449 8.92 9.29 -33.74
CA PRO A 449 9.06 8.94 -32.32
C PRO A 449 8.48 9.99 -31.37
N GLN A 450 8.38 11.26 -31.79
CA GLN A 450 7.74 12.33 -31.03
C GLN A 450 6.21 12.16 -30.87
N ASP A 451 5.58 11.43 -31.79
CA ASP A 451 4.13 11.17 -31.81
C ASP A 451 3.76 9.84 -31.11
N VAL A 452 4.72 9.20 -30.44
CA VAL A 452 4.54 7.92 -29.75
C VAL A 452 4.51 8.11 -28.22
N VAL A 453 3.56 7.47 -27.56
CA VAL A 453 3.33 7.58 -26.10
C VAL A 453 2.83 6.26 -25.52
N GLY A 454 3.09 6.00 -24.23
CA GLY A 454 2.36 4.94 -23.53
C GLY A 454 1.06 5.50 -22.94
N LEU A 455 -0.05 4.79 -23.15
CA LEU A 455 -1.32 5.03 -22.49
C LEU A 455 -1.72 3.75 -21.75
N HIS A 456 -1.15 3.54 -20.57
CA HIS A 456 -1.34 2.32 -19.82
C HIS A 456 -2.66 2.38 -19.02
N PHE A 457 -3.66 1.64 -19.51
CA PHE A 457 -4.95 1.45 -18.85
C PHE A 457 -4.91 0.29 -17.85
N PHE A 458 -5.64 0.44 -16.75
CA PHE A 458 -5.78 -0.59 -15.73
C PHE A 458 -7.03 -1.45 -15.95
N ASN A 459 -6.90 -2.77 -15.76
CA ASN A 459 -7.99 -3.72 -15.97
C ASN A 459 -8.93 -3.77 -14.75
N PRO A 460 -10.26 -3.66 -14.91
CA PRO A 460 -11.00 -3.39 -16.15
C PRO A 460 -11.01 -1.91 -16.55
N ALA A 461 -10.70 -1.63 -17.83
CA ALA A 461 -10.58 -0.27 -18.35
C ALA A 461 -11.88 0.55 -18.28
N THR A 462 -13.06 -0.07 -18.16
CA THR A 462 -14.35 0.63 -18.01
C THR A 462 -14.61 1.08 -16.57
N VAL A 463 -13.88 0.53 -15.59
CA VAL A 463 -14.08 0.78 -14.15
C VAL A 463 -12.92 1.55 -13.55
N MET A 464 -11.68 1.13 -13.85
CA MET A 464 -10.48 1.73 -13.28
C MET A 464 -10.32 3.17 -13.78
N LYS A 465 -10.01 4.09 -12.88
CA LYS A 465 -9.91 5.52 -13.19
C LYS A 465 -8.53 5.93 -13.67
N LEU A 466 -7.49 5.26 -13.20
CA LEU A 466 -6.10 5.60 -13.51
C LEU A 466 -5.74 5.28 -14.96
N VAL A 467 -4.98 6.18 -15.60
CA VAL A 467 -4.20 5.92 -16.82
C VAL A 467 -2.81 6.50 -16.62
N GLU A 468 -1.78 5.69 -16.79
CA GLU A 468 -0.39 6.18 -16.80
C GLU A 468 -0.03 6.62 -18.22
N ILE A 469 0.26 7.91 -18.38
CA ILE A 469 0.82 8.50 -19.60
C ILE A 469 2.33 8.41 -19.50
N VAL A 470 2.92 7.61 -20.38
CA VAL A 470 4.32 7.27 -20.35
C VAL A 470 5.04 8.01 -21.47
N SER A 471 5.86 8.99 -21.11
CA SER A 471 6.66 9.74 -22.06
C SER A 471 8.02 9.08 -22.27
N THR A 472 8.43 9.00 -23.54
CA THR A 472 9.80 8.64 -23.90
C THR A 472 10.66 9.91 -23.94
N VAL A 473 11.96 9.76 -24.12
CA VAL A 473 12.87 10.90 -24.36
C VAL A 473 12.58 11.67 -25.64
N ALA A 474 11.77 11.10 -26.56
CA ALA A 474 11.43 11.71 -27.84
C ALA A 474 10.00 12.28 -27.88
N THR A 475 9.09 11.78 -27.03
CA THR A 475 7.67 12.17 -27.02
C THR A 475 7.53 13.68 -26.81
N SER A 476 6.78 14.36 -27.66
CA SER A 476 6.62 15.81 -27.58
C SER A 476 5.59 16.24 -26.52
N ASP A 477 5.78 17.44 -25.98
CA ASP A 477 4.91 17.98 -24.91
C ASP A 477 3.44 18.08 -25.35
N ASP A 478 3.18 18.42 -26.62
CA ASP A 478 1.80 18.48 -27.15
C ASP A 478 1.11 17.11 -27.15
N VAL A 479 1.84 16.01 -27.30
CA VAL A 479 1.30 14.65 -27.21
C VAL A 479 0.97 14.27 -25.77
N ILE A 480 1.80 14.67 -24.82
CA ILE A 480 1.55 14.47 -23.38
C ILE A 480 0.31 15.27 -22.95
N ASP A 481 0.23 16.54 -23.34
CA ASP A 481 -0.91 17.41 -23.01
C ASP A 481 -2.21 16.94 -23.70
N THR A 482 -2.14 16.54 -24.97
CA THR A 482 -3.28 15.92 -25.68
C THR A 482 -3.75 14.65 -24.97
N SER A 483 -2.81 13.81 -24.52
CA SER A 483 -3.11 12.57 -23.80
C SER A 483 -3.77 12.85 -22.45
N ARG A 484 -3.31 13.87 -21.72
CA ARG A 484 -3.92 14.31 -20.46
C ARG A 484 -5.36 14.80 -20.67
N GLU A 485 -5.56 15.71 -21.62
CA GLU A 485 -6.89 16.25 -21.95
C GLU A 485 -7.85 15.13 -22.36
N LEU A 486 -7.38 14.21 -23.20
CA LEU A 486 -8.17 13.06 -23.63
C LEU A 486 -8.57 12.17 -22.46
N CYS A 487 -7.63 11.83 -21.56
CA CYS A 487 -7.93 11.04 -20.37
C CYS A 487 -9.03 11.70 -19.51
N LEU A 488 -8.93 13.00 -19.28
CA LEU A 488 -9.95 13.75 -18.53
C LEU A 488 -11.31 13.71 -19.26
N ARG A 489 -11.33 13.88 -20.58
CA ARG A 489 -12.54 13.82 -21.41
C ARG A 489 -13.24 12.45 -21.32
N ILE A 490 -12.48 11.36 -21.19
CA ILE A 490 -13.02 10.01 -21.02
C ILE A 490 -13.24 9.60 -19.55
N ASP A 491 -13.31 10.57 -18.64
CA ASP A 491 -13.55 10.37 -17.20
C ASP A 491 -12.51 9.42 -16.56
N LYS A 492 -11.24 9.61 -16.97
CA LYS A 492 -10.03 9.01 -16.40
C LYS A 492 -9.18 10.07 -15.70
N HIS A 493 -8.34 9.60 -14.80
CA HIS A 493 -7.35 10.38 -14.09
C HIS A 493 -5.96 10.08 -14.69
N PRO A 494 -5.40 11.00 -15.48
CA PRO A 494 -4.07 10.83 -16.01
C PRO A 494 -3.01 11.06 -14.93
N VAL A 495 -1.98 10.22 -14.93
CA VAL A 495 -0.71 10.49 -14.23
C VAL A 495 0.41 10.44 -15.26
N VAL A 496 1.46 11.25 -15.11
CA VAL A 496 2.57 11.28 -16.08
C VAL A 496 3.83 10.72 -15.45
N CYS A 497 4.54 9.89 -16.22
CA CYS A 497 5.82 9.33 -15.83
C CYS A 497 6.71 9.07 -17.05
N ALA A 498 8.01 8.97 -16.82
CA ALA A 498 8.95 8.60 -17.88
C ALA A 498 8.92 7.08 -18.15
N ASP A 499 9.30 6.69 -19.36
CA ASP A 499 9.39 5.31 -19.80
C ASP A 499 10.44 4.50 -19.01
N ARG A 500 9.97 3.39 -18.42
CA ARG A 500 10.75 2.36 -17.69
C ARG A 500 9.85 1.16 -17.37
N ALA A 501 10.44 0.02 -17.03
CA ALA A 501 9.68 -1.14 -16.57
C ALA A 501 8.75 -0.81 -15.40
N GLY A 502 7.46 -1.10 -15.59
CA GLY A 502 6.43 -1.03 -14.56
C GLY A 502 5.99 0.39 -14.15
N PHE A 503 6.45 1.42 -14.86
CA PHE A 503 5.99 2.81 -14.70
C PHE A 503 5.99 3.28 -13.24
N ILE A 504 4.84 3.68 -12.67
CA ILE A 504 4.69 3.99 -11.25
C ILE A 504 4.09 2.77 -10.51
N VAL A 505 2.89 2.33 -10.91
CA VAL A 505 2.12 1.37 -10.11
C VAL A 505 2.83 0.03 -10.01
N ASN A 506 3.25 -0.56 -11.13
CA ASN A 506 3.84 -1.88 -11.12
C ASN A 506 5.25 -1.86 -10.49
N ALA A 507 5.99 -0.78 -10.69
CA ALA A 507 7.29 -0.56 -10.06
C ALA A 507 7.20 -0.46 -8.52
N LEU A 508 6.07 -0.02 -7.96
CA LEU A 508 5.84 0.00 -6.51
C LEU A 508 5.18 -1.28 -5.99
N LEU A 509 4.16 -1.77 -6.69
CA LEU A 509 3.30 -2.86 -6.24
C LEU A 509 4.01 -4.21 -6.24
N PHE A 510 4.68 -4.56 -7.34
CA PHE A 510 5.22 -5.92 -7.48
C PHE A 510 6.43 -6.19 -6.58
N PRO A 511 7.35 -5.24 -6.34
CA PRO A 511 8.37 -5.41 -5.30
C PRO A 511 7.75 -5.62 -3.91
N TYR A 512 6.72 -4.85 -3.55
CA TYR A 512 5.97 -5.04 -2.31
C TYR A 512 5.36 -6.45 -2.20
N LEU A 513 4.71 -6.94 -3.25
CA LEU A 513 4.15 -8.29 -3.28
C LEU A 513 5.24 -9.36 -3.21
N ASN A 514 6.36 -9.14 -3.89
CA ASN A 514 7.51 -10.04 -3.86
C ASN A 514 8.14 -10.12 -2.47
N ASP A 515 8.21 -9.00 -1.75
CA ASP A 515 8.69 -8.95 -0.36
C ASP A 515 7.73 -9.67 0.61
N ALA A 516 6.41 -9.63 0.35
CA ALA A 516 5.45 -10.47 1.09
C ALA A 516 5.70 -11.97 0.88
N ILE A 517 6.03 -12.39 -0.35
CA ILE A 517 6.36 -13.79 -0.64
C ILE A 517 7.66 -14.20 0.07
N ARG A 518 8.69 -13.35 0.05
CA ARG A 518 9.95 -13.60 0.79
C ARG A 518 9.73 -13.65 2.29
N MET A 519 8.87 -12.79 2.82
CA MET A 519 8.47 -12.82 4.23
C MET A 519 7.88 -14.19 4.59
N LEU A 520 6.97 -14.71 3.76
CA LEU A 520 6.41 -16.04 3.94
C LEU A 520 7.44 -17.17 3.81
N GLU A 521 8.44 -17.06 2.92
CA GLU A 521 9.54 -18.03 2.81
C GLU A 521 10.43 -18.10 4.05
N MET A 522 10.56 -17.00 4.79
CA MET A 522 11.34 -16.94 6.02
C MET A 522 10.62 -17.58 7.22
N ASN A 523 9.37 -18.03 7.06
CA ASN A 523 8.58 -18.80 8.04
C ASN A 523 8.42 -18.15 9.44
N TYR A 524 8.41 -16.82 9.51
CA TYR A 524 8.13 -16.10 10.75
C TYR A 524 6.72 -15.48 10.78
N ALA A 525 5.96 -15.59 9.69
CA ALA A 525 4.54 -15.25 9.56
C ALA A 525 3.89 -16.09 8.45
N ASP A 526 2.60 -16.40 8.60
CA ASP A 526 1.81 -17.14 7.62
C ASP A 526 1.06 -16.20 6.65
N ALA A 527 0.60 -16.72 5.51
CA ALA A 527 -0.01 -15.91 4.45
C ALA A 527 -1.28 -15.17 4.91
N ASP A 528 -2.10 -15.80 5.76
CA ASP A 528 -3.32 -15.19 6.27
C ASP A 528 -3.03 -14.09 7.31
N ASP A 529 -1.99 -14.27 8.12
CA ASP A 529 -1.51 -13.29 9.08
C ASP A 529 -0.92 -12.07 8.38
N ILE A 530 -0.15 -12.28 7.31
CA ILE A 530 0.40 -11.19 6.48
C ILE A 530 -0.75 -10.41 5.81
N ASP A 531 -1.74 -11.11 5.27
CA ASP A 531 -2.93 -10.47 4.70
C ASP A 531 -3.73 -9.69 5.75
N LEU A 532 -3.88 -10.24 6.95
CA LEU A 532 -4.60 -9.59 8.04
C LEU A 532 -3.88 -8.33 8.50
N ALA A 533 -2.56 -8.39 8.67
CA ALA A 533 -1.72 -7.26 9.06
C ALA A 533 -1.86 -6.09 8.08
N MET A 534 -1.78 -6.35 6.77
CA MET A 534 -1.89 -5.28 5.78
C MET A 534 -3.32 -4.74 5.67
N LYS A 535 -4.34 -5.59 5.78
CA LYS A 535 -5.75 -5.15 5.74
C LYS A 535 -6.15 -4.34 6.97
N ARG A 536 -5.76 -4.78 8.17
CA ARG A 536 -6.22 -4.19 9.44
C ARG A 536 -5.24 -3.18 10.02
N GLY A 537 -3.94 -3.41 9.88
CA GLY A 537 -2.89 -2.48 10.32
C GLY A 537 -2.71 -1.31 9.36
N CYS A 538 -2.73 -1.56 8.04
CA CYS A 538 -2.50 -0.52 7.02
C CYS A 538 -3.78 -0.06 6.29
N GLY A 539 -4.93 -0.70 6.54
CA GLY A 539 -6.21 -0.34 5.90
C GLY A 539 -6.28 -0.71 4.42
N TYR A 540 -5.47 -1.67 3.96
CA TYR A 540 -5.46 -2.04 2.55
C TYR A 540 -6.76 -2.77 2.18
N PRO A 541 -7.30 -2.56 0.96
CA PRO A 541 -8.55 -3.19 0.54
C PRO A 541 -8.42 -4.72 0.43
N MET A 542 -7.21 -5.21 0.18
CA MET A 542 -6.88 -6.60 -0.04
C MET A 542 -5.48 -6.89 0.52
N GLY A 543 -5.29 -8.08 1.09
CA GLY A 543 -3.97 -8.52 1.53
C GLY A 543 -3.09 -8.94 0.34
N PRO A 544 -1.74 -8.91 0.47
CA PRO A 544 -0.83 -9.21 -0.63
C PRO A 544 -1.07 -10.59 -1.27
N PHE A 545 -1.34 -11.65 -0.50
CA PHE A 545 -1.57 -12.99 -1.07
C PHE A 545 -2.93 -13.11 -1.73
N GLU A 546 -3.95 -12.44 -1.19
CA GLU A 546 -5.24 -12.34 -1.87
C GLU A 546 -5.10 -11.61 -3.22
N LEU A 547 -4.32 -10.53 -3.25
CA LEU A 547 -4.08 -9.75 -4.46
C LEU A 547 -3.27 -10.54 -5.49
N LEU A 548 -2.20 -11.21 -5.07
CA LEU A 548 -1.40 -12.10 -5.92
C LEU A 548 -2.27 -13.15 -6.62
N ASP A 549 -3.16 -13.82 -5.89
CA ASP A 549 -4.03 -14.85 -6.45
C ASP A 549 -5.14 -14.27 -7.35
N VAL A 550 -5.54 -13.01 -7.17
CA VAL A 550 -6.48 -12.29 -8.04
C VAL A 550 -5.81 -11.86 -9.35
N VAL A 551 -4.61 -11.27 -9.27
CA VAL A 551 -3.83 -10.82 -10.43
C VAL A 551 -3.39 -12.03 -11.27
N GLY A 552 -2.94 -13.09 -10.60
CA GLY A 552 -2.40 -14.29 -11.20
C GLY A 552 -0.88 -14.35 -11.07
N LEU A 553 -0.38 -15.48 -10.56
CA LEU A 553 1.03 -15.60 -10.19
C LEU A 553 1.99 -15.55 -11.39
N ASP A 554 1.55 -16.00 -12.56
CA ASP A 554 2.30 -15.89 -13.81
C ASP A 554 2.47 -14.45 -14.27
N VAL A 555 1.41 -13.63 -14.14
CA VAL A 555 1.46 -12.19 -14.44
C VAL A 555 2.40 -11.50 -13.45
N SER A 556 2.27 -11.80 -12.16
CA SER A 556 3.16 -11.28 -11.12
C SER A 556 4.62 -11.66 -11.37
N LEU A 557 4.89 -12.91 -11.74
CA LEU A 557 6.24 -13.37 -12.05
C LEU A 557 6.81 -12.66 -13.28
N ALA A 558 6.03 -12.54 -14.35
CA ALA A 558 6.48 -11.87 -15.58
C ALA A 558 6.86 -10.42 -15.31
N ILE A 559 6.02 -9.67 -14.60
CA ILE A 559 6.29 -8.27 -14.25
C ILE A 559 7.52 -8.17 -13.35
N GLN A 560 7.62 -9.01 -12.32
CA GLN A 560 8.77 -9.02 -11.41
C GLN A 560 10.08 -9.34 -12.15
N GLN A 561 10.06 -10.28 -13.10
CA GLN A 561 11.20 -10.57 -13.95
C GLN A 561 11.59 -9.38 -14.83
N THR A 562 10.63 -8.66 -15.40
CA THR A 562 10.91 -7.45 -16.19
C THR A 562 11.55 -6.36 -15.34
N LEU A 563 11.00 -6.08 -14.15
CA LEU A 563 11.59 -5.15 -13.19
C LEU A 563 13.03 -5.56 -12.82
N TYR A 564 13.26 -6.83 -12.50
CA TYR A 564 14.60 -7.30 -12.18
C TYR A 564 15.57 -7.21 -13.37
N ARG A 565 15.08 -7.47 -14.60
CA ARG A 565 15.90 -7.38 -15.81
C ARG A 565 16.39 -5.97 -16.08
N GLU A 566 15.56 -4.97 -15.82
CA GLU A 566 15.89 -3.58 -16.05
C GLU A 566 16.78 -3.01 -14.94
N PHE A 567 16.33 -3.11 -13.68
CA PHE A 567 17.00 -2.41 -12.57
C PHE A 567 18.17 -3.20 -11.97
N ARG A 568 18.18 -4.53 -12.10
CA ARG A 568 19.17 -5.44 -11.48
C ARG A 568 19.30 -5.30 -9.96
N GLU A 569 18.33 -4.65 -9.31
CA GLU A 569 18.29 -4.53 -7.87
C GLU A 569 17.95 -5.88 -7.24
N ARG A 570 18.72 -6.29 -6.23
CA ARG A 570 18.52 -7.58 -5.54
C ARG A 570 17.11 -7.70 -4.97
N GLY A 571 16.57 -6.60 -4.45
CA GLY A 571 15.19 -6.51 -3.97
C GLY A 571 14.16 -6.89 -5.02
N PHE A 572 14.46 -6.77 -6.32
CA PHE A 572 13.51 -7.08 -7.38
C PHE A 572 13.64 -8.51 -7.93
N ALA A 573 14.65 -9.29 -7.53
CA ALA A 573 14.73 -10.69 -7.96
C ALA A 573 13.44 -11.46 -7.54
N PRO A 574 12.75 -12.17 -8.45
CA PRO A 574 11.57 -12.95 -8.09
C PRO A 574 11.85 -13.91 -6.93
N ALA A 575 10.91 -14.01 -5.99
CA ALA A 575 10.98 -14.98 -4.91
C ALA A 575 10.91 -16.42 -5.48
N PRO A 576 11.79 -17.34 -5.07
CA PRO A 576 11.79 -18.72 -5.59
C PRO A 576 10.44 -19.43 -5.47
N ARG A 577 9.69 -19.18 -4.39
CA ARG A 577 8.34 -19.73 -4.19
C ARG A 577 7.36 -19.28 -5.25
N LEU A 578 7.46 -18.05 -5.75
CA LEU A 578 6.64 -17.56 -6.86
C LEU A 578 6.93 -18.39 -8.12
N GLU A 579 8.21 -18.59 -8.45
CA GLU A 579 8.65 -19.38 -9.60
C GLU A 579 8.18 -20.84 -9.50
N HIS A 580 8.30 -21.44 -8.31
CA HIS A 580 7.84 -22.80 -8.07
C HIS A 580 6.32 -22.96 -8.25
N LEU A 581 5.52 -22.02 -7.74
CA LEU A 581 4.06 -22.07 -7.88
C LEU A 581 3.63 -21.91 -9.34
N VAL A 582 4.25 -20.99 -10.08
CA VAL A 582 3.98 -20.81 -11.51
C VAL A 582 4.39 -22.05 -12.31
N THR A 583 5.56 -22.63 -12.02
CA THR A 583 6.02 -23.88 -12.65
C THR A 583 5.07 -25.04 -12.39
N ALA A 584 4.46 -25.09 -11.20
CA ALA A 584 3.46 -26.09 -10.83
C ALA A 584 2.06 -25.83 -11.43
N GLY A 585 1.85 -24.74 -12.17
CA GLY A 585 0.55 -24.37 -12.72
C GLY A 585 -0.44 -23.81 -11.68
N TYR A 586 0.03 -23.41 -10.51
CA TYR A 586 -0.78 -22.78 -9.48
C TYR A 586 -0.80 -21.27 -9.69
N LEU A 587 -1.71 -20.80 -10.55
CA LEU A 587 -1.76 -19.41 -11.03
C LEU A 587 -2.79 -18.54 -10.31
N GLY A 588 -3.28 -18.95 -9.14
CA GLY A 588 -4.27 -18.22 -8.36
C GLY A 588 -5.71 -18.61 -8.71
N ARG A 589 -6.63 -17.64 -8.62
CA ARG A 589 -8.08 -17.87 -8.79
C ARG A 589 -8.44 -18.49 -10.14
N LYS A 590 -7.72 -18.11 -11.20
CA LYS A 590 -7.99 -18.58 -12.57
C LYS A 590 -7.73 -20.08 -12.79
N THR A 591 -6.91 -20.70 -11.93
CA THR A 591 -6.64 -22.15 -11.94
C THR A 591 -7.18 -22.86 -10.70
N GLY A 592 -7.98 -22.17 -9.87
CA GLY A 592 -8.49 -22.71 -8.60
C GLY A 592 -7.43 -22.90 -7.50
N ARG A 593 -6.17 -22.50 -7.75
CA ARG A 593 -5.07 -22.69 -6.80
C ARG A 593 -3.91 -21.73 -7.08
N GLY A 594 -3.43 -21.05 -6.05
CA GLY A 594 -2.21 -20.24 -6.01
C GLY A 594 -1.56 -20.36 -4.64
N PHE A 595 -1.41 -19.25 -3.92
CA PHE A 595 -1.07 -19.28 -2.49
C PHE A 595 -2.23 -19.85 -1.65
N ARG A 596 -3.46 -19.72 -2.13
CA ARG A 596 -4.67 -20.34 -1.58
C ARG A 596 -5.29 -21.35 -2.53
N VAL A 597 -6.16 -22.19 -1.98
CA VAL A 597 -7.01 -23.10 -2.76
C VAL A 597 -8.41 -22.50 -2.88
N TYR A 598 -8.95 -22.47 -4.09
CA TYR A 598 -10.27 -21.94 -4.42
C TYR A 598 -11.16 -23.09 -4.91
N ALA A 599 -12.38 -23.14 -4.37
CA ALA A 599 -13.37 -24.18 -4.69
C ALA A 599 -14.11 -23.91 -6.00
#